data_AF-A0A3M8A2L0-F1
#
_entry.id   AF-A0A3M8A2L0-F1
#
_cell.length_a   1.000
_cell.length_b   1.000
_cell.length_c   1.000
_cell.angle_alpha   90.00
_cell.angle_beta   90.00
_cell.angle_gamma   90.00
#
_symmetry.space_group_name_H-M   'P 1'
#
loop_
_entity.id
_entity.type
_entity.pdbx_description
1 polymer ?
#
loop_
_entity_poly.entity_id
_entity_poly.type
_entity_poly.pdbx_seq_one_letter_code
_entity_poly.pdbx_strand_id
1 'polypeptide(L)'
;MQHRRGRPPPRHPRGHRQVATALRAAGAPPRAAGEGGDAMNPDHARYADWDSAYVLGALSPAERREYEEHLEACEACRRAVAELAPMPGLLARLTPDRGMALLDDDAEPAGAPRPELLDAVRREGRRRRIRRTRLRIGIAAAAAALVLVAVLVPLAFLRPAAVGETVAFETVADVPVTATAVLTPVGWGTRIDLDCTYGTAGSTDATSATGDGWPYVLVVVGRDGTQSEVSSWRAMPGATARLQAGTAVALDDIASLEIRTVAGGDVLLSASPD
;
A
#
# COMPACT_ATOMS: atom_id res chain seq x y z
N MET A 1 -70.03 64.25 28.97
CA MET A 1 -68.67 63.89 28.53
C MET A 1 -67.73 63.93 29.74
N GLN A 2 -66.88 62.90 29.87
CA GLN A 2 -65.73 62.77 30.78
C GLN A 2 -66.00 62.40 32.26
N HIS A 3 -65.99 61.08 32.53
CA HIS A 3 -65.83 60.50 33.86
C HIS A 3 -64.33 60.34 34.19
N ARG A 4 -63.92 60.83 35.37
CA ARG A 4 -62.69 60.44 36.09
C ARG A 4 -62.73 58.95 36.44
N ARG A 5 -61.57 58.27 36.31
CA ARG A 5 -61.09 57.04 37.01
C ARG A 5 -59.76 56.70 36.34
N GLY A 6 -58.63 56.35 36.96
CA GLY A 6 -58.22 56.05 38.32
C GLY A 6 -56.79 55.48 38.16
N ARG A 7 -55.85 55.88 39.01
CA ARG A 7 -54.43 55.48 38.96
C ARG A 7 -54.28 53.99 39.31
N PRO A 8 -53.58 53.16 38.54
CA PRO A 8 -53.28 51.78 38.96
C PRO A 8 -52.15 51.75 40.01
N PRO A 9 -52.19 50.83 40.99
CA PRO A 9 -51.28 50.78 42.14
C PRO A 9 -49.89 50.19 41.79
N PRO A 10 -48.88 50.42 42.65
CA PRO A 10 -47.54 49.86 42.50
C PRO A 10 -47.56 48.33 42.64
N ARG A 11 -46.94 47.63 41.70
CA ARG A 11 -46.72 46.19 41.78
C ARG A 11 -45.58 45.92 42.77
N HIS A 12 -45.91 45.25 43.86
CA HIS A 12 -44.94 44.66 44.79
C HIS A 12 -44.00 43.66 44.07
N PRO A 13 -42.77 43.48 44.59
CA PRO A 13 -41.71 42.74 43.94
C PRO A 13 -42.06 41.25 43.91
N ARG A 14 -41.87 40.63 42.74
CA ARG A 14 -41.88 39.17 42.62
C ARG A 14 -40.70 38.63 43.40
N GLY A 15 -41.01 37.71 44.33
CA GLY A 15 -40.04 37.04 45.17
C GLY A 15 -38.92 36.36 44.39
N HIS A 16 -37.77 36.27 45.05
CA HIS A 16 -36.64 35.44 44.65
C HIS A 16 -37.10 33.99 44.51
N ARG A 17 -37.33 33.54 43.27
CA ARG A 17 -37.23 32.13 42.94
C ARG A 17 -35.76 31.83 42.70
N GLN A 18 -35.16 31.03 43.57
CA GLN A 18 -33.93 30.31 43.23
C GLN A 18 -34.15 29.60 41.91
N VAL A 19 -33.34 29.92 40.90
CA VAL A 19 -33.28 29.15 39.66
C VAL A 19 -32.44 27.91 39.96
N ALA A 20 -33.09 26.89 40.51
CA ALA A 20 -32.56 25.53 40.44
C ALA A 20 -32.83 25.00 39.04
N THR A 21 -32.01 25.39 38.06
CA THR A 21 -31.98 24.73 36.75
C THR A 21 -30.59 24.82 36.16
N ALA A 22 -29.95 23.66 36.08
CA ALA A 22 -28.72 23.42 35.36
C ALA A 22 -28.78 23.97 33.94
N LEU A 23 -27.90 24.91 33.62
CA LEU A 23 -27.56 25.26 32.24
C LEU A 23 -26.25 24.57 31.87
N ARG A 24 -26.33 23.29 31.48
CA ARG A 24 -25.50 22.79 30.40
C ARG A 24 -26.43 22.31 29.30
N ALA A 25 -26.41 23.04 28.19
CA ALA A 25 -26.82 22.47 26.92
C ALA A 25 -25.99 21.20 26.69
N ALA A 26 -26.66 20.08 26.41
CA ALA A 26 -26.00 18.87 25.96
C ALA A 26 -25.17 19.22 24.70
N GLY A 27 -23.84 19.19 24.85
CA GLY A 27 -22.93 19.32 23.71
C GLY A 27 -23.18 18.19 22.74
N ALA A 28 -23.11 18.48 21.44
CA ALA A 28 -23.22 17.50 20.38
C ALA A 28 -22.31 16.28 20.64
N PRO A 29 -22.76 15.04 20.34
CA PRO A 29 -21.93 13.87 20.54
C PRO A 29 -20.62 14.01 19.75
N PRO A 30 -19.49 13.55 20.32
CA PRO A 30 -18.22 13.59 19.61
C PRO A 30 -18.36 12.81 18.30
N ARG A 31 -17.97 13.45 17.19
CA ARG A 31 -17.76 12.73 15.93
C ARG A 31 -16.73 11.65 16.20
N ALA A 32 -17.02 10.41 15.78
CA ALA A 32 -16.10 9.29 15.84
C ALA A 32 -14.72 9.75 15.32
N ALA A 33 -13.76 9.84 16.24
CA ALA A 33 -12.38 10.15 15.92
C ALA A 33 -11.79 8.90 15.28
N GLY A 34 -11.17 9.08 14.11
CA GLY A 34 -10.42 8.01 13.46
C GLY A 34 -9.30 7.49 14.36
N GLU A 35 -9.00 6.20 14.20
CA GLU A 35 -7.93 5.48 14.90
C GLU A 35 -6.60 6.25 14.81
N GLY A 36 -6.16 6.68 15.98
CA GLY A 36 -4.96 7.49 16.19
C GLY A 36 -5.05 8.21 17.53
N GLY A 37 -5.49 7.49 18.57
CA GLY A 37 -5.53 8.00 19.93
C GLY A 37 -4.19 7.71 20.59
N ASP A 38 -3.37 8.75 20.76
CA ASP A 38 -2.39 8.76 21.84
C ASP A 38 -3.13 8.34 23.11
N ALA A 39 -2.70 7.24 23.73
CA ALA A 39 -3.41 6.65 24.85
C ALA A 39 -3.56 7.71 25.95
N MET A 40 -4.77 8.26 26.09
CA MET A 40 -5.09 9.21 27.15
C MET A 40 -4.84 8.48 28.47
N ASN A 41 -3.94 9.02 29.30
CA ASN A 41 -3.68 8.46 30.62
C ASN A 41 -5.03 8.32 31.38
N PRO A 42 -5.34 7.14 31.95
CA PRO A 42 -6.63 6.88 32.60
C PRO A 42 -6.97 7.89 33.71
N ASP A 43 -5.96 8.51 34.30
CA ASP A 43 -6.15 9.49 35.38
C ASP A 43 -6.34 10.93 34.89
N HIS A 44 -6.35 11.18 33.57
CA HIS A 44 -6.47 12.53 33.02
C HIS A 44 -7.67 13.30 33.57
N ALA A 45 -8.84 12.65 33.72
CA ALA A 45 -10.05 13.30 34.19
C ALA A 45 -9.92 13.91 35.60
N ARG A 46 -9.07 13.33 36.46
CA ARG A 46 -8.80 13.85 37.81
C ARG A 46 -7.97 15.14 37.76
N TYR A 47 -7.04 15.22 36.82
CA TYR A 47 -6.03 16.27 36.74
C TYR A 47 -6.34 17.36 35.69
N ALA A 48 -7.41 17.18 34.90
CA ALA A 48 -7.76 18.05 33.79
C ALA A 48 -7.92 19.53 34.19
N ASP A 49 -8.42 19.79 35.39
CA ASP A 49 -8.71 21.15 35.89
C ASP A 49 -7.55 21.76 36.74
N TRP A 50 -6.42 21.05 36.86
CA TRP A 50 -5.30 21.47 37.73
C TRP A 50 -4.29 22.37 37.02
N ASP A 51 -4.39 22.51 35.70
CA ASP A 51 -3.46 23.26 34.85
C ASP A 51 -3.29 24.73 35.26
N SER A 52 -4.39 25.41 35.55
CA SER A 52 -4.42 26.81 35.96
C SER A 52 -3.85 27.02 37.36
N ALA A 53 -4.23 26.17 38.32
CA ALA A 53 -3.69 26.19 39.67
C ALA A 53 -2.19 25.88 39.68
N TYR A 54 -1.73 24.95 38.83
CA TYR A 54 -0.31 24.63 38.68
C TYR A 54 0.49 25.83 38.16
N VAL A 55 0.04 26.45 37.06
CA VAL A 55 0.71 27.58 36.42
C VAL A 55 0.74 28.82 37.30
N LEU A 56 -0.33 29.06 38.08
CA LEU A 56 -0.41 30.19 39.01
C LEU A 56 0.26 29.90 40.36
N GLY A 57 0.78 28.69 40.58
CA GLY A 57 1.44 28.30 41.83
C GLY A 57 0.49 28.17 43.02
N ALA A 58 -0.80 27.90 42.77
CA ALA A 58 -1.83 27.77 43.79
C ALA A 58 -1.95 26.34 44.38
N LEU A 59 -1.29 25.36 43.77
CA LEU A 59 -1.22 23.99 44.31
C LEU A 59 -0.32 23.93 45.54
N SER A 60 -0.70 23.11 46.52
CA SER A 60 0.18 22.78 47.65
C SER A 60 1.44 22.01 47.17
N PRO A 61 2.52 21.95 47.97
CA PRO A 61 3.73 21.22 47.59
C PRO A 61 3.51 19.73 47.32
N ALA A 62 2.50 19.10 47.95
CA ALA A 62 2.16 17.70 47.71
C ALA A 62 1.41 17.53 46.38
N GLU A 63 0.37 18.34 46.16
CA GLU A 63 -0.42 18.34 44.91
C GLU A 63 0.44 18.68 43.69
N ARG A 64 1.41 19.60 43.85
CA ARG A 64 2.32 19.96 42.77
C ARG A 64 3.17 18.77 42.32
N ARG A 65 3.74 18.01 43.26
CA ARG A 65 4.55 16.81 42.93
C ARG A 65 3.70 15.75 42.25
N GLU A 66 2.51 15.50 42.78
CA GLU A 66 1.54 14.57 42.20
C GLU A 66 1.19 14.96 40.75
N TYR A 67 0.95 16.24 40.49
CA TYR A 67 0.65 16.73 39.15
C TYR A 67 1.86 16.64 38.21
N GLU A 68 3.07 16.93 38.70
CA GLU A 68 4.31 16.81 37.92
C GLU A 68 4.58 15.36 37.49
N GLU A 69 4.36 14.39 38.37
CA GLU A 69 4.41 12.96 38.02
C GLU A 69 3.42 12.60 36.90
N HIS A 70 2.18 13.13 36.98
CA HIS A 70 1.19 12.93 35.92
C HIS A 70 1.61 13.58 34.58
N LEU A 71 2.23 14.76 34.62
CA LEU A 71 2.70 15.48 33.44
C LEU A 71 3.76 14.69 32.66
N GLU A 72 4.52 13.78 33.28
CA GLU A 72 5.45 12.91 32.57
C GLU A 72 4.72 11.94 31.62
N ALA A 73 3.53 11.47 32.03
CA ALA A 73 2.76 10.46 31.31
C ALA A 73 1.57 11.00 30.51
N CYS A 74 1.17 12.27 30.68
CA CYS A 74 -0.02 12.83 30.01
C CYS A 74 0.31 14.01 29.09
N GLU A 75 0.33 13.77 27.77
CA GLU A 75 0.55 14.83 26.79
C GLU A 75 -0.55 15.90 26.78
N ALA A 76 -1.80 15.51 27.04
CA ALA A 76 -2.92 16.44 27.09
C ALA A 76 -2.74 17.50 28.19
N CYS A 77 -2.35 17.07 29.40
CA CYS A 77 -2.08 17.99 30.52
C CYS A 77 -0.82 18.83 30.28
N ARG A 78 0.25 18.27 29.69
CA ARG A 78 1.43 19.07 29.28
C ARG A 78 1.06 20.18 28.31
N ARG A 79 0.20 19.89 27.33
CA ARG A 79 -0.29 20.89 26.37
C ARG A 79 -1.12 21.97 27.05
N ALA A 80 -2.02 21.59 27.97
CA ALA A 80 -2.84 22.54 28.73
C ALA A 80 -1.97 23.52 29.54
N VAL A 81 -0.96 23.01 30.26
CA VAL A 81 0.03 23.84 30.97
C VAL A 81 0.80 24.76 30.00
N ALA A 82 1.24 24.25 28.86
CA ALA A 82 1.98 25.05 27.86
C ALA A 82 1.13 26.18 27.25
N GLU A 83 -0.17 25.96 27.07
CA GLU A 83 -1.12 26.97 26.60
C GLU A 83 -1.28 28.12 27.62
N LEU A 84 -1.22 27.81 28.92
CA LEU A 84 -1.35 28.78 30.01
C LEU A 84 -0.02 29.40 30.47
N ALA A 85 1.12 28.81 30.16
CA ALA A 85 2.44 29.25 30.62
C ALA A 85 2.76 30.76 30.42
N PRO A 86 2.28 31.46 29.37
CA PRO A 86 2.48 32.90 29.23
C PRO A 86 1.67 33.77 30.23
N MET A 87 0.59 33.25 30.80
CA MET A 87 -0.36 34.01 31.62
C MET A 87 0.25 34.68 32.86
N PRO A 88 1.07 34.01 33.70
CA PRO A 88 1.67 34.64 34.87
C PRO A 88 2.50 35.89 34.51
N GLY A 89 3.22 35.86 33.37
CA GLY A 89 3.99 37.00 32.90
C GLY A 89 3.12 38.17 32.41
N LEU A 90 1.90 37.90 31.95
CA LEU A 90 0.92 38.94 31.63
C LEU A 90 0.28 39.51 32.91
N LEU A 91 -0.07 38.65 33.86
CA LEU A 91 -0.64 39.06 35.16
C LEU A 91 0.34 39.90 35.98
N ALA A 92 1.64 39.61 35.91
CA ALA A 92 2.69 40.41 36.57
C ALA A 92 2.78 41.87 36.08
N ARG A 93 2.13 42.22 34.97
CA ARG A 93 2.06 43.61 34.45
C ARG A 93 0.94 44.43 35.11
N LEU A 94 0.04 43.78 35.85
CA LEU A 94 -1.02 44.45 36.59
C LEU A 94 -0.50 44.92 37.95
N THR A 95 -0.76 46.19 38.27
CA THR A 95 -0.56 46.69 39.63
C THR A 95 -1.73 46.26 40.51
N PRO A 96 -1.52 46.05 41.83
CA PRO A 96 -2.60 45.70 42.75
C PRO A 96 -3.81 46.63 42.66
N ASP A 97 -3.58 47.94 42.57
CA ASP A 97 -4.65 48.94 42.45
C ASP A 97 -5.47 48.79 41.15
N ARG A 98 -4.80 48.47 40.03
CA ARG A 98 -5.49 48.19 38.75
C ARG A 98 -6.23 46.86 38.78
N GLY A 99 -5.68 45.86 39.49
CA GLY A 99 -6.35 44.59 39.72
C GLY A 99 -7.64 44.78 40.53
N MET A 100 -7.59 45.61 41.58
CA MET A 100 -8.75 45.93 42.40
C MET A 100 -9.83 46.69 41.63
N ALA A 101 -9.43 47.67 40.80
CA ALA A 101 -10.35 48.42 39.95
C ALA A 101 -11.06 47.56 38.89
N LEU A 102 -10.54 46.37 38.55
CA LEU A 102 -11.20 45.41 37.66
C LEU A 102 -12.27 44.57 38.36
N LEU A 103 -12.30 44.58 39.69
CA LEU A 103 -13.31 43.87 40.50
C LEU A 103 -14.55 44.73 40.76
N ASP A 104 -14.50 46.03 40.43
CA ASP A 104 -15.66 46.92 40.50
C ASP A 104 -16.62 46.60 39.34
N ASP A 105 -17.89 46.31 39.66
CA ASP A 105 -18.95 45.92 38.70
C ASP A 105 -19.28 47.00 37.64
N ASP A 106 -18.79 48.23 37.83
CA ASP A 106 -18.94 49.36 36.89
C ASP A 106 -17.84 49.39 35.81
N ALA A 107 -16.93 48.42 35.80
CA ALA A 107 -15.89 48.31 34.78
C ALA A 107 -16.50 48.04 33.38
N GLU A 108 -16.27 48.96 32.44
CA GLU A 108 -16.66 48.79 31.03
C GLU A 108 -16.11 47.45 30.49
N PRO A 109 -16.96 46.59 29.89
CA PRO A 109 -16.52 45.30 29.39
C PRO A 109 -15.42 45.50 28.34
N ALA A 110 -14.37 44.68 28.43
CA ALA A 110 -13.27 44.71 27.47
C ALA A 110 -13.82 44.66 26.03
N GLY A 111 -13.53 45.71 25.25
CA GLY A 111 -14.04 45.85 23.89
C GLY A 111 -13.72 44.64 23.01
N ALA A 112 -14.59 44.37 22.03
CA ALA A 112 -14.46 43.22 21.14
C ALA A 112 -13.04 43.13 20.53
N PRO A 113 -12.48 41.91 20.40
CA PRO A 113 -11.16 41.72 19.82
C PRO A 113 -11.10 42.32 18.41
N ARG A 114 -9.99 43.00 18.12
CA ARG A 114 -9.79 43.68 16.83
C ARG A 114 -9.97 42.69 15.67
N PRO A 115 -10.73 43.03 14.62
CA PRO A 115 -11.04 42.11 13.51
C PRO A 115 -9.78 41.59 12.80
N GLU A 116 -8.72 42.40 12.74
CA GLU A 116 -7.43 42.04 12.15
C GLU A 116 -6.76 40.84 12.85
N LEU A 117 -6.90 40.74 14.18
CA LEU A 117 -6.36 39.62 14.96
C LEU A 117 -7.16 38.35 14.71
N LEU A 118 -8.48 38.46 14.61
CA LEU A 118 -9.36 37.33 14.28
C LEU A 118 -9.03 36.77 12.89
N ASP A 119 -8.76 37.65 11.92
CA ASP A 119 -8.35 37.25 10.58
C ASP A 119 -6.96 36.60 10.55
N ALA A 120 -6.00 37.10 11.34
CA ALA A 120 -4.68 36.51 11.47
C ALA A 120 -4.75 35.07 12.01
N VAL A 121 -5.53 34.84 13.08
CA VAL A 121 -5.75 33.50 13.66
C VAL A 121 -6.45 32.57 12.67
N ARG A 122 -7.47 33.05 11.96
CA ARG A 122 -8.17 32.27 10.93
C ARG A 122 -7.25 31.87 9.78
N ARG A 123 -6.39 32.78 9.32
CA ARG A 123 -5.41 32.53 8.26
C ARG A 123 -4.40 31.46 8.68
N GLU A 124 -3.88 31.54 9.90
CA GLU A 124 -2.94 30.56 10.43
C GLU A 124 -3.59 29.18 10.61
N GLY A 125 -4.81 29.13 11.15
CA GLY A 125 -5.60 27.90 11.26
C GLY A 125 -5.87 27.24 9.92
N ARG A 126 -6.18 28.05 8.89
CA ARG A 126 -6.40 27.56 7.51
C ARG A 126 -5.11 26.99 6.91
N ARG A 127 -3.96 27.66 7.10
CA ARG A 127 -2.65 27.18 6.61
C ARG A 127 -2.28 25.84 7.22
N ARG A 128 -2.39 25.70 8.54
CA ARG A 128 -2.12 24.43 9.26
C ARG A 128 -3.03 23.30 8.79
N ARG A 129 -4.33 23.60 8.61
CA ARG A 129 -5.30 22.62 8.08
C ARG A 129 -4.93 22.14 6.68
N ILE A 130 -4.66 23.07 5.75
CA ILE A 130 -4.30 22.73 4.36
C ILE A 130 -3.03 21.87 4.32
N ARG A 131 -1.99 22.21 5.11
CA ARG A 131 -0.76 21.41 5.18
C ARG A 131 -1.03 19.98 5.65
N ARG A 132 -1.80 19.81 6.73
CA ARG A 132 -2.18 18.49 7.25
C ARG A 132 -3.01 17.69 6.26
N THR A 133 -3.95 18.31 5.57
CA THR A 133 -4.76 17.63 4.54
C THR A 133 -3.90 17.17 3.36
N ARG A 134 -2.97 18.01 2.89
CA ARG A 134 -2.04 17.64 1.81
C ARG A 134 -1.13 16.48 2.18
N LEU A 135 -0.58 16.48 3.40
CA LEU A 135 0.22 15.36 3.93
C LEU A 135 -0.58 14.06 3.94
N ARG A 136 -1.82 14.08 4.45
CA ARG A 136 -2.70 12.91 4.47
C ARG A 136 -3.02 12.38 3.07
N ILE A 137 -3.32 13.28 2.13
CA ILE A 137 -3.56 12.90 0.72
C ILE A 137 -2.29 12.29 0.12
N GLY A 138 -1.11 12.85 0.40
CA GLY A 138 0.16 12.30 -0.05
C GLY A 138 0.42 10.89 0.47
N ILE A 139 0.18 10.64 1.75
CA ILE A 139 0.32 9.31 2.36
C ILE A 139 -0.68 8.31 1.75
N ALA A 140 -1.94 8.70 1.60
CA ALA A 140 -2.97 7.84 1.01
C ALA A 140 -2.66 7.49 -0.46
N ALA A 141 -2.17 8.46 -1.24
CA ALA A 141 -1.77 8.24 -2.63
C ALA A 141 -0.55 7.30 -2.73
N ALA A 142 0.45 7.46 -1.85
CA ALA A 142 1.60 6.57 -1.79
C ALA A 142 1.21 5.12 -1.42
N ALA A 143 0.33 4.95 -0.43
CA ALA A 143 -0.19 3.64 -0.06
C ALA A 143 -0.97 2.97 -1.20
N ALA A 144 -1.84 3.73 -1.89
CA ALA A 144 -2.57 3.23 -3.06
C ALA A 144 -1.63 2.82 -4.20
N ALA A 145 -0.56 3.59 -4.46
CA ALA A 145 0.45 3.24 -5.45
C ALA A 145 1.20 1.95 -5.09
N LEU A 146 1.57 1.77 -3.82
CA LEU A 146 2.21 0.53 -3.35
C LEU A 146 1.31 -0.68 -3.52
N VAL A 147 0.01 -0.57 -3.18
CA VAL A 147 -0.96 -1.65 -3.41
C VAL A 147 -1.12 -1.95 -4.89
N LEU A 148 -1.20 -0.91 -5.74
CA LEU A 148 -1.30 -1.08 -7.18
C LEU A 148 -0.08 -1.83 -7.74
N VAL A 149 1.13 -1.45 -7.33
CA VAL A 149 2.37 -2.14 -7.73
C VAL A 149 2.38 -3.57 -7.20
N ALA A 150 2.00 -3.79 -5.94
CA ALA A 150 1.96 -5.12 -5.33
C ALA A 150 0.94 -6.07 -5.98
N VAL A 151 -0.12 -5.55 -6.62
CA VAL A 151 -1.12 -6.36 -7.32
C VAL A 151 -0.79 -6.53 -8.81
N LEU A 152 -0.43 -5.44 -9.50
CA LEU A 152 -0.20 -5.48 -10.95
C LEU A 152 1.09 -6.20 -11.33
N VAL A 153 2.16 -6.08 -10.52
CA VAL A 153 3.43 -6.72 -10.83
C VAL A 153 3.31 -8.24 -10.79
N PRO A 154 2.79 -8.90 -9.73
CA PRO A 154 2.59 -10.35 -9.75
C PRO A 154 1.65 -10.80 -10.87
N LEU A 155 0.56 -10.07 -11.12
CA LEU A 155 -0.39 -10.43 -12.17
C LEU A 155 0.24 -10.45 -13.56
N ALA A 156 1.22 -9.58 -13.83
CA ALA A 156 2.00 -9.59 -15.07
C ALA A 156 2.91 -10.82 -15.23
N PHE A 157 3.32 -11.45 -14.12
CA PHE A 157 4.11 -12.68 -14.10
C PHE A 157 3.25 -13.96 -14.07
N LEU A 158 1.96 -13.88 -13.73
CA LEU A 158 0.99 -14.98 -13.83
C LEU A 158 0.52 -15.23 -15.27
N ARG A 159 1.40 -15.06 -16.27
CA ARG A 159 1.08 -15.54 -17.62
C ARG A 159 0.89 -17.05 -17.53
N PRO A 160 -0.26 -17.60 -17.96
CA PRO A 160 -0.41 -19.05 -18.01
C PRO A 160 0.75 -19.60 -18.83
N ALA A 161 1.45 -20.60 -18.28
CA ALA A 161 2.44 -21.34 -19.06
C ALA A 161 1.74 -21.78 -20.33
N ALA A 162 2.25 -21.37 -21.49
CA ALA A 162 1.69 -21.84 -22.74
C ALA A 162 1.76 -23.36 -22.73
N VAL A 163 0.61 -24.00 -22.95
CA VAL A 163 0.54 -25.46 -23.01
C VAL A 163 1.35 -25.88 -24.23
N GLY A 164 2.39 -26.67 -24.02
CA GLY A 164 3.21 -27.14 -25.12
C GLY A 164 2.45 -28.12 -26.00
N GLU A 165 2.58 -27.97 -27.32
CA GLU A 165 2.03 -28.90 -28.30
C GLU A 165 2.92 -30.14 -28.37
N THR A 166 2.32 -31.33 -28.37
CA THR A 166 3.08 -32.59 -28.49
C THR A 166 2.96 -33.13 -29.90
N VAL A 167 4.11 -33.29 -30.58
CA VAL A 167 4.21 -33.82 -31.93
C VAL A 167 4.97 -35.13 -31.93
N ALA A 168 4.41 -36.14 -32.59
CA ALA A 168 5.06 -37.42 -32.83
C ALA A 168 5.79 -37.37 -34.18
N PHE A 169 6.98 -37.95 -34.23
CA PHE A 169 7.74 -38.03 -35.47
C PHE A 169 7.30 -39.24 -36.30
N GLU A 170 7.17 -39.02 -37.60
CA GLU A 170 6.99 -40.05 -38.61
C GLU A 170 8.36 -40.48 -39.15
N THR A 171 8.54 -41.78 -39.35
CA THR A 171 9.75 -42.36 -39.93
C THR A 171 9.74 -42.17 -41.44
N VAL A 172 10.74 -41.45 -41.96
CA VAL A 172 10.94 -41.22 -43.40
C VAL A 172 11.83 -42.31 -44.00
N ALA A 173 12.79 -42.81 -43.23
CA ALA A 173 13.66 -43.93 -43.58
C ALA A 173 13.38 -45.14 -42.67
N ASP A 174 13.64 -46.35 -43.16
CA ASP A 174 13.46 -47.61 -42.40
C ASP A 174 14.57 -47.77 -41.34
N VAL A 175 14.43 -47.01 -40.25
CA VAL A 175 15.36 -46.99 -39.13
C VAL A 175 14.56 -47.24 -37.85
N PRO A 176 15.05 -48.07 -36.91
CA PRO A 176 14.34 -48.36 -35.68
C PRO A 176 14.51 -47.22 -34.66
N VAL A 177 14.05 -46.02 -35.00
CA VAL A 177 14.05 -44.85 -34.13
C VAL A 177 12.63 -44.33 -33.98
N THR A 178 12.23 -44.05 -32.74
CA THR A 178 10.96 -43.40 -32.43
C THR A 178 11.24 -42.14 -31.65
N ALA A 179 10.61 -41.03 -32.06
CA ALA A 179 10.81 -39.73 -31.42
C ALA A 179 9.48 -38.99 -31.18
N THR A 180 9.45 -38.24 -30.09
CA THR A 180 8.36 -37.32 -29.74
C THR A 180 8.94 -36.01 -29.24
N ALA A 181 8.36 -34.88 -29.63
CA ALA A 181 8.74 -33.58 -29.11
C ALA A 181 7.56 -32.83 -28.49
N VAL A 182 7.85 -32.04 -27.47
CA VAL A 182 6.94 -31.04 -26.91
C VAL A 182 7.46 -29.66 -27.29
N LEU A 183 6.64 -28.89 -28.00
CA LEU A 183 6.94 -27.55 -28.48
C LEU A 183 6.22 -26.54 -27.61
N THR A 184 6.97 -25.74 -26.86
CA THR A 184 6.42 -24.73 -25.96
C THR A 184 6.73 -23.33 -26.50
N PRO A 185 5.72 -22.51 -26.84
CA PRO A 185 5.98 -21.13 -27.25
C PRO A 185 6.42 -20.31 -26.03
N VAL A 186 7.49 -19.54 -26.22
CA VAL A 186 8.12 -18.70 -25.19
C VAL A 186 8.38 -17.32 -25.76
N GLY A 187 8.64 -16.33 -24.89
CA GLY A 187 8.74 -14.92 -25.32
C GLY A 187 9.86 -14.61 -26.33
N TRP A 188 10.81 -15.53 -26.53
CA TRP A 188 11.93 -15.39 -27.46
C TRP A 188 11.86 -16.33 -28.68
N GLY A 189 10.84 -17.19 -28.79
CA GLY A 189 10.73 -18.20 -29.85
C GLY A 189 10.06 -19.48 -29.36
N THR A 190 10.64 -20.63 -29.68
CA THR A 190 10.09 -21.95 -29.33
C THR A 190 11.10 -22.79 -28.57
N ARG A 191 10.69 -23.30 -27.41
CA ARG A 191 11.43 -24.33 -26.66
C ARG A 191 10.99 -25.71 -27.12
N ILE A 192 11.96 -26.61 -27.32
CA ILE A 192 11.74 -27.96 -27.84
C ILE A 192 12.28 -28.95 -26.81
N ASP A 193 11.40 -29.80 -26.27
CA ASP A 193 11.75 -30.91 -25.40
C ASP A 193 11.58 -32.22 -26.19
N LEU A 194 12.68 -32.91 -26.51
CA LEU A 194 12.71 -34.09 -27.40
C LEU A 194 13.02 -35.37 -26.60
N ASP A 195 12.22 -36.42 -26.81
CA ASP A 195 12.49 -37.78 -26.32
C ASP A 195 12.61 -38.73 -27.52
N CYS A 196 13.75 -39.41 -27.64
CA CYS A 196 14.06 -40.34 -28.72
C CYS A 196 14.49 -41.69 -28.16
N THR A 197 13.91 -42.76 -28.70
CA THR A 197 14.27 -44.15 -28.38
C THR A 197 14.89 -44.81 -29.61
N TYR A 198 16.00 -45.52 -29.38
CA TYR A 198 16.78 -46.17 -30.44
C TYR A 198 16.69 -47.68 -30.27
N GLY A 199 16.15 -48.37 -31.27
CA GLY A 199 16.07 -49.81 -31.29
C GLY A 199 17.44 -50.49 -31.38
N THR A 200 17.45 -51.79 -31.15
CA THR A 200 18.66 -52.62 -31.15
C THR A 200 18.91 -53.35 -32.48
N ALA A 201 17.96 -53.32 -33.41
CA ALA A 201 18.09 -53.97 -34.71
C ALA A 201 19.04 -53.17 -35.62
N GLY A 202 20.05 -53.85 -36.16
CA GLY A 202 21.16 -53.26 -36.88
C GLY A 202 20.73 -52.38 -38.04
N SER A 203 21.07 -51.09 -37.95
CA SER A 203 21.09 -50.16 -39.08
C SER A 203 21.90 -50.79 -40.23
N THR A 204 21.25 -51.01 -41.37
CA THR A 204 21.81 -51.61 -42.58
C THR A 204 22.88 -50.73 -43.25
N ASP A 205 22.99 -49.45 -42.90
CA ASP A 205 24.14 -48.61 -43.24
C ASP A 205 25.23 -48.66 -42.16
N ALA A 206 25.88 -49.81 -42.09
CA ALA A 206 27.00 -50.12 -41.20
C ALA A 206 28.33 -49.48 -41.66
N THR A 207 28.31 -48.22 -42.13
CA THR A 207 29.55 -47.50 -42.51
C THR A 207 29.94 -46.40 -41.51
N SER A 208 29.03 -45.96 -40.64
CA SER A 208 29.26 -44.80 -39.74
C SER A 208 29.23 -45.13 -38.24
N ALA A 209 28.99 -46.39 -37.86
CA ALA A 209 29.02 -46.84 -36.47
C ALA A 209 30.46 -47.09 -36.00
N THR A 210 31.21 -46.03 -35.70
CA THR A 210 32.35 -46.16 -34.79
C THR A 210 31.81 -46.55 -33.41
N GLY A 211 32.61 -47.20 -32.55
CA GLY A 211 32.18 -47.65 -31.22
C GLY A 211 31.61 -46.58 -30.27
N ASP A 212 31.53 -45.32 -30.71
CA ASP A 212 31.08 -44.13 -30.00
C ASP A 212 29.61 -43.75 -30.29
N GLY A 213 28.87 -44.59 -31.03
CA GLY A 213 27.44 -44.38 -31.34
C GLY A 213 27.17 -43.53 -32.60
N TRP A 214 25.90 -43.49 -33.01
CA TRP A 214 25.47 -42.80 -34.22
C TRP A 214 25.22 -41.32 -33.97
N PRO A 215 25.79 -40.41 -34.77
CA PRO A 215 25.57 -38.98 -34.64
C PRO A 215 24.27 -38.54 -35.34
N TYR A 216 23.47 -37.75 -34.64
CA TYR A 216 22.20 -37.19 -35.10
C TYR A 216 22.17 -35.69 -34.89
N VAL A 217 21.37 -35.00 -35.70
CA VAL A 217 21.05 -33.58 -35.54
C VAL A 217 19.54 -33.37 -35.60
N LEU A 218 19.06 -32.41 -34.82
CA LEU A 218 17.71 -31.87 -34.90
C LEU A 218 17.76 -30.57 -35.69
N VAL A 219 16.98 -30.51 -36.76
CA VAL A 219 16.82 -29.34 -37.62
C VAL A 219 15.39 -28.82 -37.51
N VAL A 220 15.25 -27.51 -37.33
CA VAL A 220 13.97 -26.82 -37.47
C VAL A 220 13.91 -26.22 -38.86
N VAL A 221 12.82 -26.50 -39.58
CA VAL A 221 12.51 -25.93 -40.89
C VAL A 221 11.40 -24.89 -40.70
N GLY A 222 11.69 -23.63 -41.01
CA GLY A 222 10.70 -22.56 -41.01
C GLY A 222 9.75 -22.65 -42.21
N ARG A 223 8.55 -22.08 -42.11
CA ARG A 223 7.61 -21.96 -43.24
C ARG A 223 8.14 -21.08 -44.38
N ASP A 224 9.16 -20.27 -44.11
CA ASP A 224 9.92 -19.51 -45.11
C ASP A 224 11.00 -20.36 -45.83
N GLY A 225 11.16 -21.63 -45.45
CA GLY A 225 12.14 -22.56 -45.98
C GLY A 225 13.53 -22.47 -45.33
N THR A 226 13.74 -21.59 -44.34
CA THR A 226 15.00 -21.54 -43.61
C THR A 226 15.20 -22.79 -42.77
N GLN A 227 16.42 -23.29 -42.72
CA GLN A 227 16.77 -24.50 -41.97
C GLN A 227 17.82 -24.14 -40.93
N SER A 228 17.55 -24.49 -39.67
CA SER A 228 18.46 -24.23 -38.55
C SER A 228 18.69 -25.50 -37.75
N GLU A 229 19.95 -25.90 -37.58
CA GLU A 229 20.33 -26.94 -36.64
C GLU A 229 20.24 -26.39 -35.21
N VAL A 230 19.43 -27.04 -34.36
CA VAL A 230 19.15 -26.58 -33.00
C VAL A 230 19.71 -27.51 -31.92
N SER A 231 20.09 -28.74 -32.28
CA SER A 231 20.72 -29.71 -31.37
C SER A 231 21.45 -30.80 -32.12
N SER A 232 22.51 -31.36 -31.52
CA SER A 232 23.22 -32.53 -32.01
C SER A 232 23.58 -33.47 -30.87
N TRP A 233 23.56 -34.78 -31.13
CA TRP A 233 23.86 -35.79 -30.10
C TRP A 233 24.33 -37.11 -30.73
N ARG A 234 24.79 -38.03 -29.87
CA ARG A 234 25.10 -39.41 -30.24
C ARG A 234 24.20 -40.38 -29.50
N ALA A 235 23.72 -41.41 -30.17
CA ALA A 235 22.93 -42.46 -29.54
C ALA A 235 23.52 -43.85 -29.74
N MET A 236 23.37 -44.68 -28.71
CA MET A 236 23.74 -46.09 -28.72
C MET A 236 22.49 -46.96 -28.99
N PRO A 237 22.67 -48.17 -29.54
CA PRO A 237 21.53 -49.07 -29.74
C PRO A 237 20.89 -49.43 -28.40
N GLY A 238 19.56 -49.40 -28.34
CA GLY A 238 18.78 -49.64 -27.12
C GLY A 238 18.72 -48.46 -26.13
N ALA A 239 19.35 -47.32 -26.44
CA ALA A 239 19.35 -46.16 -25.55
C ALA A 239 18.10 -45.29 -25.73
N THR A 240 17.88 -44.39 -24.76
CA THR A 240 16.90 -43.31 -24.84
C THR A 240 17.61 -41.98 -24.63
N ALA A 241 17.44 -41.04 -25.54
CA ALA A 241 17.98 -39.68 -25.44
C ALA A 241 16.86 -38.71 -25.09
N ARG A 242 17.08 -37.88 -24.06
CA ARG A 242 16.21 -36.76 -23.70
C ARG A 242 16.99 -35.48 -23.84
N LEU A 243 16.50 -34.59 -24.68
CA LEU A 243 17.23 -33.40 -25.12
C LEU A 243 16.33 -32.17 -25.01
N GLN A 244 16.94 -31.03 -24.72
CA GLN A 244 16.28 -29.74 -24.75
C GLN A 244 17.00 -28.84 -25.75
N ALA A 245 16.22 -28.18 -26.61
CA ALA A 245 16.71 -27.26 -27.62
C ALA A 245 15.81 -26.01 -27.69
N GLY A 246 16.25 -25.00 -28.43
CA GLY A 246 15.48 -23.78 -28.65
C GLY A 246 15.75 -23.19 -30.03
N THR A 247 14.76 -22.52 -30.58
CA THR A 247 14.85 -21.75 -31.82
C THR A 247 14.19 -20.39 -31.65
N ALA A 248 14.69 -19.37 -32.35
CA ALA A 248 14.05 -18.05 -32.40
C ALA A 248 12.78 -18.04 -33.28
N VAL A 249 12.55 -19.09 -34.07
CA VAL A 249 11.34 -19.24 -34.89
C VAL A 249 10.13 -19.45 -33.97
N ALA A 250 9.07 -18.68 -34.19
CA ALA A 250 7.81 -18.85 -33.47
C ALA A 250 7.15 -20.18 -33.84
N LEU A 251 6.39 -20.80 -32.92
CA LEU A 251 5.79 -22.12 -33.14
C LEU A 251 4.95 -22.16 -34.43
N ASP A 252 4.11 -21.14 -34.63
CA ASP A 252 3.24 -21.01 -35.80
C ASP A 252 4.03 -20.85 -37.12
N ASP A 253 5.30 -20.44 -37.05
CA ASP A 253 6.20 -20.28 -38.20
C ASP A 253 7.08 -21.51 -38.46
N ILE A 254 6.99 -22.56 -37.63
CA ILE A 254 7.68 -23.83 -37.86
C ILE A 254 6.87 -24.66 -38.87
N ALA A 255 7.53 -25.09 -39.94
CA ALA A 255 6.94 -26.00 -40.92
C ALA A 255 7.15 -27.47 -40.52
N SER A 256 8.36 -27.82 -40.09
CA SER A 256 8.68 -29.18 -39.63
C SER A 256 9.90 -29.19 -38.70
N LEU A 257 9.98 -30.26 -37.91
CA LEU A 257 11.17 -30.69 -37.20
C LEU A 257 11.70 -31.96 -37.86
N GLU A 258 13.00 -32.02 -38.08
CA GLU A 258 13.62 -33.15 -38.76
C GLU A 258 14.80 -33.68 -37.96
N ILE A 259 14.87 -35.00 -37.82
CA ILE A 259 16.05 -35.69 -37.28
C ILE A 259 16.83 -36.24 -38.47
N ARG A 260 18.07 -35.77 -38.62
CA ARG A 260 18.94 -36.11 -39.75
C ARG A 260 20.22 -36.80 -39.32
N THR A 261 20.85 -37.52 -40.24
CA THR A 261 22.22 -38.02 -40.06
C THR A 261 23.22 -36.87 -40.21
N VAL A 262 24.30 -36.89 -39.42
CA VAL A 262 25.36 -35.86 -39.54
C VAL A 262 26.18 -36.02 -40.82
N ALA A 263 26.40 -37.25 -41.29
CA ALA A 263 27.31 -37.52 -42.40
C ALA A 263 26.69 -37.27 -43.79
N GLY A 264 25.37 -37.41 -43.92
CA GLY A 264 24.65 -37.28 -45.20
C GLY A 264 23.61 -36.15 -45.22
N GLY A 265 23.15 -35.68 -44.06
CA GLY A 265 22.03 -34.76 -43.99
C GLY A 265 20.68 -35.40 -44.35
N ASP A 266 20.65 -36.72 -44.50
CA ASP A 266 19.43 -37.46 -44.85
C ASP A 266 18.43 -37.38 -43.71
N VAL A 267 17.17 -37.10 -44.07
CA VAL A 267 16.05 -37.05 -43.13
C VAL A 267 15.65 -38.47 -42.76
N LEU A 268 15.79 -38.79 -41.48
CA LEU A 268 15.39 -40.09 -40.94
C LEU A 268 13.97 -40.05 -40.40
N LEU A 269 13.65 -38.96 -39.70
CA LEU A 269 12.33 -38.73 -39.12
C LEU A 269 11.93 -37.27 -39.32
N SER A 270 10.63 -37.04 -39.48
CA SER A 270 10.03 -35.71 -39.61
C SER A 270 8.78 -35.60 -38.75
N ALA A 271 8.53 -34.43 -38.17
CA ALA A 271 7.30 -34.08 -37.49
C ALA A 271 6.84 -32.71 -37.93
N SER A 272 5.53 -32.51 -38.07
CA SER A 272 4.95 -31.21 -38.41
C SER A 272 4.01 -30.79 -37.27
N PRO A 273 4.21 -29.60 -36.66
CA PRO A 273 3.22 -29.01 -35.77
C PRO A 273 1.96 -28.61 -36.55
N ASP A 274 0.83 -28.58 -35.84
CA ASP A 274 -0.51 -28.29 -36.39
C ASP A 274 -0.67 -26.84 -36.91
#